data_AF-A0AAP0N3J6-F1
#
_entry.id   AF-A0AAP0N3J6-F1
#
_cell.length_a   1.000
_cell.length_b   1.000
_cell.length_c   1.000
_cell.angle_alpha   90.00
_cell.angle_beta   90.00
_cell.angle_gamma   90.00
#
_symmetry.space_group_name_H-M   'P 1'
#
loop_
_entity.id
_entity.type
_entity.pdbx_description
1 polymer ?
#
loop_
_entity_poly.entity_id
_entity_poly.type
_entity_poly.pdbx_seq_one_letter_code
_entity_poly.pdbx_strand_id
1 'polypeptide(L)'
;MWRLKIGDHRTKNDPYIFSTNNHVGRQIWEFDPDAGSPEELAEVEEARLNYFNNRFNVKNSSDLIWQIQFLREKKFKQTIPQVKVDDHGEEITLETATAALRRAVHIFSALQSSHGHWPADNSGPLFYNTPFVICLYITGYLNSVLSSEHRKEMLRYTYNHQNEDGGWGLHVEGHSTMFGTVFNYICMRLLGEGPDGGENNACARARKWILDRGGAMGVTSWGKTWLSILGVYDWSGCNPMPPEFWKFPSFFPINPGSMICYCRMTYMPMSYLYGKRFVGPITPLILQLREEIYTQPYNEINWSKLRHYCAKEDVFFPHTPVQNLLWDTLYYVVEPIFNRWPFKKLRNKSLEVAMKHINYEDEASRYITIGCVEKSFGSQTWDCALAVQALLACNLTDEMGPILMKAHDFLKNSQVTDNPQGDFRSMFRHISKGGWTFSDKDHGLPVSDCSSESFVCCLHLSTMPPEIVGEKMEPERFHDAANFMLYIQSKTGGITGWEPAGAPSWIEVKLQDIN
;
A
#
# COMPACT_ATOMS: atom_id res chain seq x y z
N MET A 1 -9.44 7.21 -23.02
CA MET A 1 -10.07 6.87 -21.73
C MET A 1 -9.26 5.83 -20.96
N TRP A 2 -9.28 5.87 -19.62
CA TRP A 2 -8.66 4.85 -18.78
C TRP A 2 -9.48 3.56 -18.72
N ARG A 3 -8.84 2.41 -18.92
CA ARG A 3 -9.44 1.08 -18.88
C ARG A 3 -8.75 0.20 -17.85
N LEU A 4 -9.54 -0.51 -17.04
CA LEU A 4 -9.02 -1.54 -16.15
C LEU A 4 -8.81 -2.83 -16.96
N LYS A 5 -7.60 -3.36 -16.96
CA LYS A 5 -7.25 -4.64 -17.58
C LYS A 5 -6.98 -5.69 -16.52
N ILE A 6 -7.50 -6.89 -16.75
CA ILE A 6 -7.39 -8.04 -15.85
C ILE A 6 -6.43 -9.06 -16.47
N GLY A 7 -5.43 -9.48 -15.69
CA GLY A 7 -4.28 -10.23 -16.17
C GLY A 7 -3.30 -9.37 -16.96
N ASP A 8 -2.17 -9.97 -17.33
CA ASP A 8 -1.23 -9.36 -18.26
C ASP A 8 -1.10 -10.23 -19.51
N HIS A 9 -1.70 -9.76 -20.60
CA HIS A 9 -1.62 -10.40 -21.91
C HIS A 9 -0.42 -9.92 -22.72
N ARG A 10 0.28 -8.87 -22.28
CA ARG A 10 1.31 -8.17 -23.06
C ARG A 10 2.72 -8.73 -22.81
N THR A 11 2.88 -9.50 -21.75
CA THR A 11 4.19 -9.94 -21.23
C THR A 11 4.44 -11.43 -21.37
N LYS A 12 3.70 -12.12 -22.24
CA LYS A 12 3.93 -13.56 -22.54
C LYS A 12 5.39 -13.90 -22.89
N ASN A 13 6.23 -12.92 -23.20
CA ASN A 13 7.67 -13.06 -23.45
C ASN A 13 8.56 -11.98 -22.77
N ASP A 14 8.08 -11.26 -21.75
CA ASP A 14 8.91 -10.27 -21.05
C ASP A 14 9.74 -10.97 -19.94
N PRO A 15 11.08 -10.99 -20.02
CA PRO A 15 11.91 -11.70 -19.04
C PRO A 15 11.86 -11.06 -17.64
N TYR A 16 11.36 -9.83 -17.50
CA TYR A 16 11.27 -9.11 -16.24
C TYR A 16 9.90 -9.22 -15.56
N ILE A 17 8.90 -9.77 -16.25
CA ILE A 17 7.55 -9.94 -15.73
C ILE A 17 7.24 -11.44 -15.70
N PHE A 18 7.28 -12.01 -14.50
CA PHE A 18 7.03 -13.42 -14.28
C PHE A 18 5.93 -13.65 -13.26
N SER A 19 5.27 -14.80 -13.39
CA SER A 19 4.13 -15.17 -12.56
C SER A 19 4.10 -16.68 -12.30
N THR A 20 3.58 -17.05 -11.14
CA THR A 20 3.40 -18.44 -10.68
C THR A 20 1.99 -18.99 -10.90
N ASN A 21 1.07 -18.19 -11.46
CA ASN A 21 -0.31 -18.58 -11.80
C ASN A 21 -0.83 -17.94 -13.11
N ASN A 22 0.04 -17.67 -14.08
CA ASN A 22 -0.31 -16.99 -15.34
C ASN A 22 -1.03 -15.62 -15.17
N HIS A 23 -0.58 -14.82 -14.20
CA HIS A 23 -1.07 -13.46 -13.91
C HIS A 23 -2.54 -13.42 -13.47
N VAL A 24 -3.07 -14.53 -12.94
CA VAL A 24 -4.42 -14.56 -12.36
C VAL A 24 -4.48 -13.61 -11.18
N GLY A 25 -5.48 -12.73 -11.17
CA GLY A 25 -5.65 -11.66 -10.17
C GLY A 25 -4.90 -10.36 -10.44
N ARG A 26 -3.92 -10.33 -11.34
CA ARG A 26 -3.24 -9.06 -11.69
C ARG A 26 -4.23 -8.09 -12.32
N GLN A 27 -4.12 -6.82 -11.97
CA GLN A 27 -4.95 -5.76 -12.52
C GLN A 27 -4.11 -4.50 -12.76
N ILE A 28 -4.34 -3.83 -13.89
CA ILE A 28 -3.61 -2.62 -14.30
C ILE A 28 -4.55 -1.63 -14.98
N TRP A 29 -4.29 -0.35 -14.78
CA TRP A 29 -4.95 0.72 -15.51
C TRP A 29 -4.15 1.10 -16.75
N GLU A 30 -4.81 1.18 -17.90
CA GLU A 30 -4.20 1.57 -19.17
C GLU A 30 -4.98 2.71 -19.79
N PHE A 31 -4.27 3.72 -20.29
CA PHE A 31 -4.89 4.79 -21.07
C PHE A 31 -4.94 4.40 -22.54
N ASP A 32 -6.15 4.37 -23.09
CA ASP A 32 -6.40 4.15 -24.51
C ASP A 32 -7.01 5.41 -25.12
N PRO A 33 -6.29 6.15 -25.99
CA PRO A 33 -6.79 7.41 -26.56
C PRO A 33 -8.03 7.24 -27.44
N ASP A 34 -8.24 6.05 -28.01
CA ASP A 34 -9.32 5.75 -28.95
C ASP A 34 -10.50 5.05 -28.27
N ALA A 35 -10.37 4.70 -26.99
CA ALA A 35 -11.44 4.08 -26.21
C ALA A 35 -12.49 5.09 -25.70
N GLY A 36 -13.74 4.65 -25.77
CA GLY A 36 -14.90 5.29 -25.16
C GLY A 36 -15.79 5.97 -26.20
N SER A 37 -17.10 5.70 -26.15
CA SER A 37 -18.05 6.50 -26.92
C SER A 37 -18.17 7.91 -26.32
N PRO A 38 -18.64 8.92 -27.07
CA PRO A 38 -18.89 10.26 -26.51
C PRO A 38 -19.75 10.22 -25.23
N GLU A 39 -20.74 9.33 -25.19
CA GLU A 39 -21.60 9.12 -24.02
C GLU A 39 -20.84 8.48 -22.84
N GLU A 40 -19.95 7.51 -23.10
CA GLU A 40 -19.11 6.91 -22.05
C GLU A 40 -18.16 7.94 -21.42
N LEU A 41 -17.53 8.75 -22.28
CA LEU A 41 -16.62 9.80 -21.84
C LEU A 41 -17.35 10.86 -21.01
N ALA A 42 -18.55 11.26 -21.44
CA ALA A 42 -19.39 12.19 -20.71
C ALA A 42 -19.79 11.65 -19.33
N GLU A 43 -20.20 10.38 -19.24
CA GLU A 43 -20.55 9.72 -17.98
C GLU A 43 -19.36 9.67 -17.00
N VAL A 44 -18.16 9.38 -17.51
CA VAL A 44 -16.92 9.39 -16.71
C VAL A 44 -16.58 10.79 -16.21
N GLU A 45 -16.70 11.83 -17.05
CA GLU A 45 -16.46 13.21 -16.60
C GLU A 45 -17.53 13.71 -15.62
N GLU A 46 -18.79 13.31 -15.79
CA GLU A 46 -19.86 13.60 -14.83
C GLU A 46 -19.56 12.96 -13.46
N ALA A 47 -19.14 11.69 -13.44
CA ALA A 47 -18.73 11.01 -12.21
C ALA A 47 -17.57 11.74 -11.51
N ARG A 48 -16.57 12.19 -12.29
CA ARG A 48 -15.42 12.96 -11.78
C ARG A 48 -15.84 14.30 -11.19
N LEU A 49 -16.70 15.04 -11.89
CA LEU A 49 -17.21 16.34 -11.42
C LEU A 49 -18.08 16.18 -10.18
N ASN A 50 -18.94 15.15 -10.14
CA ASN A 50 -19.77 14.85 -8.99
C ASN A 50 -18.90 14.54 -7.76
N TYR A 51 -17.87 13.72 -7.90
CA TYR A 51 -16.92 13.46 -6.80
C TYR A 51 -16.24 14.76 -6.36
N PHE A 52 -15.70 15.54 -7.31
CA PHE A 52 -15.02 16.79 -6.99
C PHE A 52 -15.92 17.73 -6.19
N ASN A 53 -17.18 17.92 -6.60
CA ASN A 53 -18.11 18.81 -5.90
C ASN A 53 -18.48 18.31 -4.49
N ASN A 54 -18.40 17.01 -4.23
CA ASN A 54 -18.80 16.39 -2.97
C ASN A 54 -17.63 15.89 -2.09
N ARG A 55 -16.38 16.08 -2.53
CA ARG A 55 -15.16 15.53 -1.91
C ARG A 55 -14.95 15.91 -0.43
N PHE A 56 -15.59 16.98 0.04
CA PHE A 56 -15.53 17.38 1.45
C PHE A 56 -16.56 16.65 2.32
N ASN A 57 -17.64 16.16 1.73
CA ASN A 57 -18.69 15.37 2.40
C ASN A 57 -18.38 13.86 2.34
N VAL A 58 -17.80 13.40 1.22
CA VAL A 58 -17.40 12.01 1.00
C VAL A 58 -15.95 12.00 0.56
N LYS A 59 -15.06 11.58 1.47
CA LYS A 59 -13.60 11.67 1.31
C LYS A 59 -13.00 10.54 0.48
N ASN A 60 -13.68 9.41 0.35
CA ASN A 60 -13.17 8.22 -0.31
C ASN A 60 -13.65 8.20 -1.76
N SER A 61 -12.74 7.93 -2.71
CA SER A 61 -13.12 7.70 -4.09
C SER A 61 -13.92 6.41 -4.23
N SER A 62 -14.92 6.42 -5.12
CA SER A 62 -15.68 5.23 -5.47
C SER A 62 -15.11 4.52 -6.70
N ASP A 63 -15.36 3.23 -6.80
CA ASP A 63 -15.01 2.35 -7.92
C ASP A 63 -15.80 2.56 -9.23
N LEU A 64 -16.56 3.65 -9.32
CA LEU A 64 -17.56 3.88 -10.36
C LEU A 64 -16.99 3.80 -11.79
N ILE A 65 -15.76 4.28 -12.01
CA ILE A 65 -15.19 4.35 -13.36
C ILE A 65 -15.02 2.97 -13.99
N TRP A 66 -14.50 1.95 -13.27
CA TRP A 66 -14.38 0.61 -13.85
C TRP A 66 -15.72 -0.14 -13.80
N GLN A 67 -16.58 0.14 -12.82
CA GLN A 67 -17.92 -0.47 -12.76
C GLN A 67 -18.75 -0.13 -14.01
N ILE A 68 -18.74 1.13 -14.45
CA ILE A 68 -19.39 1.56 -15.71
C ILE A 68 -18.91 0.69 -16.89
N GLN A 69 -17.60 0.44 -16.96
CA GLN A 69 -17.00 -0.34 -18.05
C GLN A 69 -17.48 -1.78 -18.02
N PHE A 70 -17.41 -2.45 -16.86
CA PHE A 70 -17.78 -3.86 -16.72
C PHE A 70 -19.26 -4.09 -16.99
N LEU A 71 -20.13 -3.21 -16.46
CA LEU A 71 -21.57 -3.30 -16.70
C LEU A 71 -21.91 -3.10 -18.18
N ARG A 72 -21.24 -2.15 -18.84
CA ARG A 72 -21.45 -1.86 -20.28
C ARG A 72 -20.95 -3.00 -21.16
N GLU A 73 -19.76 -3.54 -20.91
CA GLU A 73 -19.19 -4.68 -21.63
C GLU A 73 -20.10 -5.92 -21.56
N LYS A 74 -20.70 -6.16 -20.39
CA LYS A 74 -21.66 -7.25 -20.17
C LYS A 74 -23.08 -6.93 -20.64
N LYS A 75 -23.31 -5.73 -21.19
CA LYS A 75 -24.65 -5.22 -21.56
C LYS A 75 -25.65 -5.38 -20.43
N PHE A 76 -25.19 -5.20 -19.19
CA PHE A 76 -25.98 -5.43 -18.00
C PHE A 76 -27.13 -4.44 -17.93
N LYS A 77 -28.30 -4.94 -17.54
CA LYS A 77 -29.47 -4.13 -17.21
C LYS A 77 -30.03 -4.63 -15.90
N GLN A 78 -30.17 -3.73 -14.93
CA GLN A 78 -30.82 -4.07 -13.68
C GLN A 78 -32.33 -4.26 -13.94
N THR A 79 -32.77 -5.51 -13.91
CA THR A 79 -34.18 -5.89 -14.12
C THR A 79 -34.98 -5.89 -12.83
N ILE A 80 -34.33 -5.93 -11.67
CA ILE A 80 -34.98 -5.93 -10.36
C ILE A 80 -35.23 -4.47 -9.93
N PRO A 81 -36.49 -4.06 -9.71
CA PRO A 81 -36.82 -2.69 -9.31
C PRO A 81 -36.10 -2.25 -8.05
N GLN A 82 -35.75 -0.97 -7.97
CA GLN A 82 -35.18 -0.41 -6.76
C GLN A 82 -36.21 -0.45 -5.63
N VAL A 83 -35.82 -1.04 -4.51
CA VAL A 83 -36.59 -0.99 -3.27
C VAL A 83 -36.47 0.42 -2.68
N LYS A 84 -37.60 1.04 -2.36
CA LYS A 84 -37.67 2.30 -1.62
C LYS A 84 -38.35 2.01 -0.30
N VAL A 85 -37.66 2.31 0.79
CA VAL A 85 -38.22 2.33 2.14
C VAL A 85 -38.44 3.80 2.46
N ASP A 86 -39.64 4.18 2.90
CA ASP A 86 -39.91 5.55 3.29
C ASP A 86 -39.43 5.83 4.72
N ASP A 87 -39.20 7.11 5.04
CA ASP A 87 -38.83 7.53 6.39
C ASP A 87 -40.06 7.62 7.32
N HIS A 88 -41.23 7.15 6.88
CA HIS A 88 -42.50 7.27 7.59
C HIS A 88 -42.80 6.12 8.54
N GLY A 89 -41.84 5.20 8.72
CA GLY A 89 -41.91 4.14 9.72
C GLY A 89 -42.67 2.89 9.24
N GLU A 90 -42.76 2.67 7.92
CA GLU A 90 -43.20 1.37 7.40
C GLU A 90 -42.25 0.26 7.84
N GLU A 91 -42.80 -0.84 8.36
CA GLU A 91 -42.01 -1.98 8.83
C GLU A 91 -41.40 -2.72 7.62
N ILE A 92 -40.08 -2.89 7.61
CA ILE A 92 -39.36 -3.58 6.53
C ILE A 92 -39.76 -5.06 6.52
N THR A 93 -40.49 -5.48 5.49
CA THR A 93 -40.90 -6.89 5.35
C THR A 93 -39.78 -7.78 4.82
N LEU A 94 -39.91 -9.09 5.03
CA LEU A 94 -38.99 -10.10 4.49
C LEU A 94 -38.91 -10.05 2.96
N GLU A 95 -40.03 -9.81 2.28
CA GLU A 95 -40.09 -9.68 0.82
C GLU A 95 -39.29 -8.46 0.35
N THR A 96 -39.43 -7.34 1.07
CA THR A 96 -38.71 -6.09 0.80
C THR A 96 -37.20 -6.28 0.92
N ALA A 97 -36.76 -6.91 2.02
CA ALA A 97 -35.36 -7.25 2.24
C ALA A 97 -34.84 -8.24 1.18
N THR A 98 -35.63 -9.25 0.83
CA THR A 98 -35.25 -10.26 -0.19
C THR A 98 -35.12 -9.64 -1.57
N ALA A 99 -36.01 -8.74 -1.95
CA ALA A 99 -35.95 -8.02 -3.22
C ALA A 99 -34.71 -7.12 -3.29
N ALA A 100 -34.38 -6.42 -2.21
CA ALA A 100 -33.18 -5.61 -2.10
C ALA A 100 -31.91 -6.47 -2.21
N LEU A 101 -31.88 -7.61 -1.49
CA LEU A 101 -30.77 -8.57 -1.52
C LEU A 101 -30.55 -9.13 -2.92
N ARG A 102 -31.60 -9.67 -3.57
CA ARG A 102 -31.51 -10.19 -4.95
C ARG A 102 -31.02 -9.12 -5.93
N ARG A 103 -31.49 -7.88 -5.78
CA ARG A 103 -31.02 -6.75 -6.59
C ARG A 103 -29.54 -6.48 -6.40
N ALA A 104 -29.06 -6.49 -5.15
CA ALA A 104 -27.65 -6.30 -4.81
C ALA A 104 -26.77 -7.45 -5.35
N VAL A 105 -27.20 -8.70 -5.18
CA VAL A 105 -26.50 -9.88 -5.72
C VAL A 105 -26.40 -9.82 -7.24
N HIS A 106 -27.48 -9.42 -7.93
CA HIS A 106 -27.52 -9.34 -9.39
C HIS A 106 -26.51 -8.31 -9.93
N ILE A 107 -26.44 -7.10 -9.35
CA ILE A 107 -25.45 -6.10 -9.76
C ILE A 107 -24.04 -6.51 -9.35
N PHE A 108 -23.83 -7.03 -8.14
CA PHE A 108 -22.52 -7.41 -7.64
C PHE A 108 -21.91 -8.56 -8.46
N SER A 109 -22.73 -9.52 -8.86
CA SER A 109 -22.35 -10.60 -9.79
C SER A 109 -21.93 -10.06 -11.16
N ALA A 110 -22.61 -9.03 -11.66
CA ALA A 110 -22.22 -8.36 -12.90
C ALA A 110 -20.90 -7.57 -12.79
N LEU A 111 -20.39 -7.32 -11.59
CA LEU A 111 -19.10 -6.67 -11.36
C LEU A 111 -17.91 -7.65 -11.23
N GLN A 112 -18.15 -8.96 -11.19
CA GLN A 112 -17.07 -9.96 -11.13
C GLN A 112 -16.15 -9.88 -12.36
N SER A 113 -14.83 -9.88 -12.17
CA SER A 113 -13.86 -9.89 -13.27
C SER A 113 -13.90 -11.19 -14.09
N SER A 114 -13.24 -11.18 -15.25
CA SER A 114 -13.01 -12.38 -16.06
C SER A 114 -12.21 -13.47 -15.32
N HIS A 115 -11.36 -13.08 -14.37
CA HIS A 115 -10.57 -13.99 -13.54
C HIS A 115 -11.31 -14.46 -12.28
N GLY A 116 -12.55 -14.01 -12.02
CA GLY A 116 -13.38 -14.50 -10.91
C GLY A 116 -13.31 -13.71 -9.60
N HIS A 117 -12.39 -12.75 -9.47
CA HIS A 117 -12.34 -11.82 -8.33
C HIS A 117 -13.08 -10.49 -8.62
N TRP A 118 -13.25 -9.65 -7.61
CA TRP A 118 -13.80 -8.30 -7.73
C TRP A 118 -12.67 -7.28 -7.59
N PRO A 119 -12.39 -6.48 -8.63
CA PRO A 119 -11.48 -5.35 -8.49
C PRO A 119 -12.03 -4.34 -7.49
N ALA A 120 -11.15 -3.71 -6.71
CA ALA A 120 -11.52 -2.65 -5.77
C ALA A 120 -10.40 -1.61 -5.70
N ASP A 121 -10.78 -0.36 -5.42
CA ASP A 121 -9.86 0.68 -4.99
C ASP A 121 -9.34 0.35 -3.59
N ASN A 122 -8.01 0.33 -3.45
CA ASN A 122 -7.32 0.09 -2.19
C ASN A 122 -6.50 1.34 -1.81
N SER A 123 -7.20 2.48 -1.76
CA SER A 123 -6.64 3.80 -1.48
C SER A 123 -6.77 4.18 -0.01
N GLY A 124 -6.34 5.40 0.33
CA GLY A 124 -6.46 5.95 1.69
C GLY A 124 -5.21 6.72 2.09
N PRO A 125 -4.05 6.07 2.22
CA PRO A 125 -2.81 6.76 2.60
C PRO A 125 -2.35 7.79 1.58
N LEU A 126 -2.02 9.00 2.03
CA LEU A 126 -1.64 10.13 1.17
C LEU A 126 -0.13 10.31 1.02
N PHE A 127 0.65 9.27 1.32
CA PHE A 127 2.12 9.30 1.29
C PHE A 127 2.72 8.19 0.41
N TYR A 128 1.93 7.49 -0.42
CA TYR A 128 2.43 6.47 -1.36
C TYR A 128 2.89 7.06 -2.70
N ASN A 129 2.16 8.03 -3.24
CA ASN A 129 2.49 8.63 -4.55
C ASN A 129 3.84 9.38 -4.51
N THR A 130 4.13 10.10 -3.43
CA THR A 130 5.33 10.94 -3.36
C THR A 130 6.63 10.13 -3.42
N PRO A 131 6.85 9.08 -2.60
CA PRO A 131 7.99 8.17 -2.76
C PRO A 131 8.18 7.64 -4.18
N PHE A 132 7.10 7.18 -4.82
CA PHE A 132 7.15 6.67 -6.19
C PHE A 132 7.61 7.74 -7.19
N VAL A 133 7.04 8.95 -7.12
CA VAL A 133 7.45 10.09 -7.96
C VAL A 133 8.89 10.52 -7.67
N ILE A 134 9.32 10.54 -6.41
CA ILE A 134 10.70 10.84 -6.01
C ILE A 134 11.67 9.82 -6.65
N CYS A 135 11.37 8.51 -6.54
CA CYS A 135 12.20 7.46 -7.12
C CYS A 135 12.34 7.63 -8.64
N LEU A 136 11.23 7.86 -9.35
CA LEU A 136 11.25 8.09 -10.80
C LEU A 136 11.98 9.38 -11.20
N TYR A 137 11.86 10.43 -10.38
CA TYR A 137 12.56 11.69 -10.61
C TYR A 137 14.08 11.53 -10.46
N ILE A 138 14.52 10.94 -9.34
CA ILE A 138 15.95 10.74 -9.03
C ILE A 138 16.62 9.81 -10.04
N THR A 139 15.91 8.78 -10.50
CA THR A 139 16.44 7.81 -11.46
C THR A 139 16.34 8.29 -12.91
N GLY A 140 15.64 9.40 -13.18
CA GLY A 140 15.48 9.96 -14.53
C GLY A 140 14.41 9.27 -15.39
N TYR A 141 13.58 8.40 -14.81
CA TYR A 141 12.54 7.63 -15.50
C TYR A 141 11.13 8.25 -15.42
N LEU A 142 10.99 9.43 -14.81
CA LEU A 142 9.68 10.08 -14.65
C LEU A 142 8.92 10.27 -15.99
N ASN A 143 9.60 10.67 -17.06
CA ASN A 143 8.98 10.89 -18.38
C ASN A 143 8.77 9.60 -19.17
N SER A 144 9.50 8.53 -18.88
CA SER A 144 9.37 7.25 -19.58
C SER A 144 8.31 6.33 -18.95
N VAL A 145 8.12 6.43 -17.63
CA VAL A 145 7.12 5.65 -16.89
C VAL A 145 5.78 6.38 -16.81
N LEU A 146 5.79 7.69 -16.53
CA LEU A 146 4.54 8.47 -16.38
C LEU A 146 4.29 9.33 -17.61
N SER A 147 3.35 8.88 -18.43
CA SER A 147 2.77 9.68 -19.53
C SER A 147 2.06 10.94 -19.00
N SER A 148 1.70 11.86 -19.89
CA SER A 148 0.91 13.05 -19.56
C SER A 148 -0.40 12.69 -18.85
N GLU A 149 -1.05 11.62 -19.29
CA GLU A 149 -2.31 11.16 -18.70
C GLU A 149 -2.13 10.61 -17.29
N HIS A 150 -1.04 9.88 -17.02
CA HIS A 150 -0.73 9.43 -15.66
C HIS A 150 -0.56 10.63 -14.73
N ARG A 151 0.21 11.64 -15.15
CA ARG A 151 0.44 12.86 -14.36
C ARG A 151 -0.85 13.60 -14.08
N LYS A 152 -1.71 13.74 -15.11
CA LYS A 152 -3.02 14.37 -14.98
C LYS A 152 -3.87 13.69 -13.91
N GLU A 153 -3.94 12.36 -13.89
CA GLU A 153 -4.74 11.65 -12.88
C GLU A 153 -4.09 11.64 -11.49
N MET A 154 -2.75 11.57 -11.39
CA MET A 154 -2.05 11.69 -10.11
C MET A 154 -2.25 13.08 -9.49
N LEU A 155 -2.19 14.14 -10.31
CA LEU A 155 -2.49 15.50 -9.88
C LEU A 155 -3.97 15.66 -9.50
N ARG A 156 -4.90 15.11 -10.30
CA ARG A 156 -6.34 15.10 -9.96
C ARG A 156 -6.60 14.44 -8.60
N TYR A 157 -5.99 13.28 -8.35
CA TYR A 157 -6.08 12.61 -7.04
C TYR A 157 -5.56 13.51 -5.92
N THR A 158 -4.44 14.21 -6.15
CA THR A 158 -3.86 15.14 -5.16
C THR A 158 -4.81 16.31 -4.87
N TYR A 159 -5.42 16.91 -5.90
CA TYR A 159 -6.37 18.02 -5.76
C TYR A 159 -7.66 17.60 -5.06
N ASN A 160 -8.16 16.41 -5.37
CA ASN A 160 -9.37 15.87 -4.76
C ASN A 160 -9.25 15.71 -3.24
N HIS A 161 -8.05 15.44 -2.74
CA HIS A 161 -7.83 15.15 -1.32
C HIS A 161 -7.14 16.29 -0.57
N GLN A 162 -6.99 17.48 -1.18
CA GLN A 162 -6.56 18.66 -0.44
C GLN A 162 -7.67 19.12 0.50
N ASN A 163 -7.35 19.30 1.78
CA ASN A 163 -8.28 19.83 2.76
C ASN A 163 -8.56 21.32 2.51
N GLU A 164 -9.66 21.82 3.07
CA GLU A 164 -10.07 23.23 2.91
C GLU A 164 -9.03 24.23 3.40
N ASP A 165 -8.22 23.84 4.40
CA ASP A 165 -7.13 24.64 4.95
C ASP A 165 -5.89 24.71 4.04
N GLY A 166 -5.87 23.95 2.93
CA GLY A 166 -4.78 23.88 1.97
C GLY A 166 -3.76 22.76 2.23
N GLY A 167 -3.92 21.98 3.29
CA GLY A 167 -3.02 20.87 3.61
C GLY A 167 -3.53 19.49 3.20
N TRP A 168 -2.76 18.45 3.55
CA TRP A 168 -3.12 17.03 3.39
C TRP A 168 -2.81 16.27 4.67
N GLY A 169 -3.66 15.30 5.00
CA GLY A 169 -3.45 14.41 6.13
C GLY A 169 -2.54 13.22 5.81
N LEU A 170 -2.41 12.34 6.80
CA LEU A 170 -1.73 11.05 6.62
C LEU A 170 -2.54 10.11 5.70
N HIS A 171 -3.86 10.26 5.69
CA HIS A 171 -4.81 9.54 4.85
C HIS A 171 -5.93 10.49 4.38
N VAL A 172 -6.77 10.07 3.43
CA VAL A 172 -7.82 10.89 2.79
C VAL A 172 -8.84 11.50 3.77
N GLU A 173 -9.13 10.81 4.88
CA GLU A 173 -10.01 11.32 5.95
C GLU A 173 -9.28 12.14 7.03
N GLY A 174 -7.95 12.23 6.95
CA GLY A 174 -7.11 12.85 7.98
C GLY A 174 -7.12 14.37 7.91
N HIS A 175 -7.00 15.00 9.09
CA HIS A 175 -6.67 16.42 9.19
C HIS A 175 -5.27 16.70 8.62
N SER A 176 -5.01 17.94 8.22
CA SER A 176 -3.73 18.32 7.60
C SER A 176 -2.54 18.15 8.55
N THR A 177 -1.48 17.54 8.02
CA THR A 177 -0.23 17.17 8.72
C THR A 177 0.96 17.81 8.01
N MET A 178 2.07 18.04 8.71
CA MET A 178 3.30 18.54 8.08
C MET A 178 3.86 17.51 7.11
N PHE A 179 3.90 16.24 7.50
CA PHE A 179 4.28 15.13 6.62
C PHE A 179 3.42 15.06 5.37
N GLY A 180 2.09 14.94 5.50
CA GLY A 180 1.19 14.84 4.36
C GLY A 180 1.25 16.06 3.44
N THR A 181 1.27 17.27 4.00
CA THR A 181 1.26 18.51 3.20
C THR A 181 2.57 18.73 2.45
N VAL A 182 3.73 18.54 3.11
CA VAL A 182 5.04 18.66 2.43
C VAL A 182 5.19 17.61 1.34
N PHE A 183 4.75 16.37 1.59
CA PHE A 183 4.84 15.30 0.61
C PHE A 183 3.99 15.56 -0.63
N ASN A 184 2.75 15.99 -0.45
CA ASN A 184 1.85 16.24 -1.58
C ASN A 184 2.25 17.54 -2.33
N TYR A 185 2.76 18.56 -1.63
CA TYR A 185 3.36 19.73 -2.27
C TYR A 185 4.53 19.34 -3.20
N ILE A 186 5.49 18.58 -2.68
CA ILE A 186 6.65 18.12 -3.45
C ILE A 186 6.21 17.24 -4.63
N CYS A 187 5.23 16.35 -4.42
CA CYS A 187 4.69 15.51 -5.49
C CYS A 187 4.17 16.36 -6.66
N MET A 188 3.35 17.39 -6.38
CA MET A 188 2.84 18.30 -7.41
C MET A 188 3.99 19.02 -8.14
N ARG A 189 4.97 19.54 -7.39
CA ARG A 189 6.14 20.24 -7.98
C ARG A 189 6.96 19.32 -8.89
N LEU A 190 7.20 18.07 -8.49
CA LEU A 190 7.92 17.08 -9.30
C LEU A 190 7.12 16.62 -10.54
N LEU A 191 5.79 16.61 -10.46
CA LEU A 191 4.91 16.27 -11.59
C LEU A 191 4.74 17.42 -12.60
N GLY A 192 5.23 18.62 -12.27
CA GLY A 192 5.34 19.75 -13.18
C GLY A 192 4.55 20.99 -12.79
N GLU A 193 3.80 20.97 -11.69
CA GLU A 193 3.07 22.16 -11.23
C GLU A 193 4.03 23.23 -10.74
N GLY A 194 3.72 24.50 -11.02
CA GLY A 194 4.45 25.67 -10.51
C GLY A 194 4.26 25.89 -9.00
N PRO A 195 5.06 26.79 -8.37
CA PRO A 195 4.88 27.14 -6.97
C PRO A 195 3.50 27.77 -6.71
N ASP A 196 2.94 28.48 -7.69
CA ASP A 196 1.59 29.04 -7.62
C ASP A 196 0.61 28.29 -8.55
N GLY A 197 0.96 27.06 -8.93
CA GLY A 197 0.17 26.19 -9.80
C GLY A 197 -0.84 25.32 -9.07
N GLY A 198 -1.38 24.36 -9.82
CA GLY A 198 -2.39 23.41 -9.38
C GLY A 198 -3.81 23.97 -9.39
N GLU A 199 -4.78 23.08 -9.36
CA GLU A 199 -6.19 23.44 -9.38
C GLU A 199 -6.57 24.26 -8.14
N ASN A 200 -7.25 25.39 -8.34
CA ASN A 200 -7.58 26.36 -7.28
C ASN A 200 -6.35 26.85 -6.48
N ASN A 201 -5.19 27.03 -7.12
CA ASN A 201 -3.93 27.43 -6.49
C ASN A 201 -3.47 26.45 -5.39
N ALA A 202 -3.66 25.15 -5.62
CA ALA A 202 -3.33 24.09 -4.66
C ALA A 202 -1.91 24.22 -4.09
N CYS A 203 -0.91 24.50 -4.93
CA CYS A 203 0.48 24.67 -4.49
C CYS A 203 0.67 25.89 -3.58
N ALA A 204 0.08 27.03 -3.91
CA ALA A 204 0.22 28.24 -3.10
C ALA A 204 -0.42 28.07 -1.71
N ARG A 205 -1.60 27.43 -1.64
CA ARG A 205 -2.27 27.12 -0.37
C ARG A 205 -1.45 26.16 0.48
N ALA A 206 -0.92 25.11 -0.14
CA ALA A 206 -0.05 24.14 0.51
C ALA A 206 1.20 24.80 1.09
N ARG A 207 1.91 25.60 0.28
CA ARG A 207 3.11 26.32 0.72
C ARG A 207 2.80 27.27 1.87
N LYS A 208 1.70 28.01 1.79
CA LYS A 208 1.25 28.85 2.90
C LYS A 208 1.02 28.02 4.17
N TRP A 209 0.29 26.91 4.07
CA TRP A 209 0.02 26.03 5.20
C TRP A 209 1.31 25.51 5.86
N ILE A 210 2.29 25.11 5.04
CA ILE A 210 3.62 24.64 5.48
C ILE A 210 4.37 25.74 6.23
N LEU A 211 4.48 26.93 5.65
CA LEU A 211 5.27 28.03 6.21
C LEU A 211 4.64 28.59 7.49
N ASP A 212 3.32 28.70 7.54
CA ASP A 212 2.58 29.15 8.74
C ASP A 212 2.78 28.22 9.94
N ARG A 213 3.26 26.98 9.73
CA ARG A 213 3.50 25.95 10.76
C ARG A 213 4.98 25.64 10.98
N GLY A 214 5.87 26.56 10.61
CA GLY A 214 7.31 26.44 10.86
C GLY A 214 8.09 25.68 9.78
N GLY A 215 7.47 25.43 8.62
CA GLY A 215 8.11 24.81 7.48
C GLY A 215 8.43 23.32 7.66
N ALA A 216 9.08 22.74 6.66
CA ALA A 216 9.42 21.32 6.61
C ALA A 216 10.49 20.88 7.65
N MET A 217 10.99 21.79 8.50
CA MET A 217 11.92 21.47 9.59
C MET A 217 11.33 20.45 10.58
N GLY A 218 10.01 20.49 10.78
CA GLY A 218 9.28 19.62 11.70
C GLY A 218 8.70 18.35 11.08
N VAL A 219 9.06 18.00 9.85
CA VAL A 219 8.50 16.81 9.20
C VAL A 219 8.85 15.51 9.97
N THR A 220 8.01 14.48 9.92
CA THR A 220 8.24 13.18 10.61
C THR A 220 9.54 12.49 10.20
N SER A 221 9.97 11.47 10.95
CA SER A 221 11.21 10.70 10.67
C SER A 221 11.25 10.10 9.25
N TRP A 222 10.12 9.57 8.77
CA TRP A 222 9.97 9.09 7.40
C TRP A 222 10.05 10.24 6.40
N GLY A 223 9.43 11.37 6.73
CA GLY A 223 9.56 12.60 5.95
C GLY A 223 11.01 13.03 5.79
N LYS A 224 11.75 13.17 6.89
CA LYS A 224 13.17 13.55 6.88
C LYS A 224 13.99 12.61 6.00
N THR A 225 13.73 11.31 6.09
CA THR A 225 14.42 10.29 5.29
C THR A 225 14.21 10.50 3.79
N TRP A 226 12.96 10.62 3.34
CA TRP A 226 12.65 10.84 1.92
C TRP A 226 13.10 12.20 1.42
N LEU A 227 12.98 13.26 2.23
CA LEU A 227 13.48 14.58 1.88
C LEU A 227 15.01 14.60 1.80
N SER A 228 15.72 13.82 2.62
CA SER A 228 17.18 13.64 2.51
C SER A 228 17.58 12.85 1.28
N ILE A 229 16.83 11.81 0.91
CA ILE A 229 17.02 11.07 -0.34
C ILE A 229 16.82 12.01 -1.54
N LEU A 230 15.79 12.86 -1.52
CA LEU A 230 15.53 13.86 -2.58
C LEU A 230 16.58 14.98 -2.62
N GLY A 231 17.25 15.24 -1.49
CA GLY A 231 18.24 16.32 -1.36
C GLY A 231 17.64 17.66 -0.94
N VAL A 232 16.46 17.69 -0.33
CA VAL A 232 15.87 18.90 0.25
C VAL A 232 15.89 18.90 1.78
N TYR A 233 16.58 17.97 2.43
CA TYR A 233 16.80 17.92 3.89
C TYR A 233 18.16 17.27 4.18
N ASP A 234 18.90 17.71 5.20
CA ASP A 234 20.22 17.13 5.50
C ASP A 234 20.15 15.89 6.40
N TRP A 235 20.91 14.84 6.06
CA TRP A 235 20.95 13.58 6.81
C TRP A 235 21.34 13.74 8.30
N SER A 236 22.06 14.81 8.67
CA SER A 236 22.39 15.10 10.07
C SER A 236 21.17 15.46 10.91
N GLY A 237 20.06 15.87 10.28
CA GLY A 237 18.79 16.09 10.96
C GLY A 237 17.92 14.85 11.12
N CYS A 238 18.39 13.68 10.69
CA CYS A 238 17.71 12.39 10.87
C CYS A 238 18.24 11.67 12.13
N ASN A 239 17.37 10.95 12.84
CA ASN A 239 17.83 9.97 13.81
C ASN A 239 18.55 8.81 13.10
N PRO A 240 19.59 8.19 13.70
CA PRO A 240 20.37 7.17 13.03
C PRO A 240 19.59 5.91 12.66
N MET A 241 19.84 5.38 11.45
CA MET A 241 19.33 4.07 10.98
C MET A 241 20.52 3.16 10.63
N PRO A 242 21.30 2.72 11.62
CA PRO A 242 22.60 2.07 11.37
C PRO A 242 22.45 0.73 10.63
N PRO A 243 23.12 0.54 9.48
CA PRO A 243 23.04 -0.73 8.74
C PRO A 243 23.61 -1.92 9.52
N GLU A 244 24.44 -1.66 10.54
CA GLU A 244 24.99 -2.68 11.44
C GLU A 244 23.91 -3.49 12.18
N PHE A 245 22.72 -2.90 12.35
CA PHE A 245 21.54 -3.56 12.94
C PHE A 245 21.22 -4.89 12.26
N TRP A 246 21.32 -4.96 10.93
CA TRP A 246 20.98 -6.14 10.12
C TRP A 246 21.96 -7.32 10.30
N LYS A 247 23.06 -7.11 11.03
CA LYS A 247 24.03 -8.17 11.34
C LYS A 247 23.85 -8.79 12.73
N PHE A 248 22.89 -8.31 13.51
CA PHE A 248 22.67 -8.85 14.85
C PHE A 248 22.29 -10.33 14.79
N PRO A 249 22.88 -11.18 15.64
CA PRO A 249 22.58 -12.60 15.64
C PRO A 249 21.16 -12.84 16.16
N SER A 250 20.55 -13.95 15.77
CA SER A 250 19.15 -14.27 16.11
C SER A 250 18.87 -14.41 17.60
N PHE A 251 19.89 -14.68 18.43
CA PHE A 251 19.76 -14.73 19.89
C PHE A 251 19.76 -13.35 20.56
N PHE A 252 20.10 -12.29 19.83
CA PHE A 252 20.13 -10.93 20.39
C PHE A 252 18.69 -10.45 20.64
N PRO A 253 18.38 -9.78 21.77
CA PRO A 253 17.00 -9.43 22.11
C PRO A 253 16.31 -8.49 21.12
N ILE A 254 17.10 -7.69 20.38
CA ILE A 254 16.62 -6.81 19.30
C ILE A 254 17.08 -7.40 17.95
N ASN A 255 16.57 -8.58 17.60
CA ASN A 255 16.85 -9.24 16.33
C ASN A 255 15.96 -8.67 15.21
N PRO A 256 16.51 -8.22 14.07
CA PRO A 256 15.72 -7.75 12.93
C PRO A 256 14.69 -8.78 12.43
N GLY A 257 15.02 -10.07 12.47
CA GLY A 257 14.12 -11.15 12.04
C GLY A 257 12.92 -11.38 12.95
N SER A 258 12.93 -10.82 14.16
CA SER A 258 11.80 -10.90 15.10
C SER A 258 10.85 -9.70 15.00
N MET A 259 11.24 -8.64 14.30
CA MET A 259 10.40 -7.46 14.08
C MET A 259 9.28 -7.77 13.09
N ILE A 260 8.16 -7.07 13.23
CA ILE A 260 7.06 -7.13 12.26
C ILE A 260 7.60 -6.93 10.84
N CYS A 261 7.19 -7.82 9.94
CA CYS A 261 7.66 -7.88 8.55
C CYS A 261 7.62 -6.55 7.83
N TYR A 262 6.51 -5.85 7.99
CA TYR A 262 6.30 -4.54 7.40
C TYR A 262 7.35 -3.52 7.86
N CYS A 263 7.63 -3.45 9.17
CA CYS A 263 8.63 -2.53 9.72
C CYS A 263 10.04 -2.88 9.20
N ARG A 264 10.44 -4.15 9.24
CA ARG A 264 11.79 -4.51 8.77
C ARG A 264 11.98 -4.25 7.28
N MET A 265 10.95 -4.51 6.45
CA MET A 265 11.04 -4.32 5.00
C MET A 265 11.11 -2.85 4.62
N THR A 266 10.44 -1.96 5.36
CA THR A 266 10.53 -0.52 5.13
C THR A 266 11.85 0.08 5.64
N TYR A 267 12.27 -0.27 6.86
CA TYR A 267 13.47 0.32 7.46
C TYR A 267 14.78 -0.19 6.87
N MET A 268 14.80 -1.37 6.24
CA MET A 268 16.02 -1.94 5.64
C MET A 268 16.59 -1.12 4.47
N PRO A 269 15.82 -0.78 3.41
CA PRO A 269 16.30 0.10 2.35
C PRO A 269 16.58 1.52 2.88
N MET A 270 15.77 2.03 3.82
CA MET A 270 16.05 3.34 4.46
C MET A 270 17.39 3.32 5.21
N SER A 271 17.69 2.25 5.95
CA SER A 271 18.96 2.05 6.65
C SER A 271 20.13 1.91 5.69
N TYR A 272 19.95 1.22 4.56
CA TYR A 272 20.96 1.14 3.50
C TYR A 272 21.28 2.53 2.92
N LEU A 273 20.25 3.30 2.53
CA LEU A 273 20.40 4.65 1.97
C LEU A 273 20.98 5.63 2.99
N TYR A 274 20.56 5.54 4.26
CA TYR A 274 21.15 6.28 5.37
C TYR A 274 22.64 5.96 5.51
N GLY A 275 23.02 4.68 5.61
CA GLY A 275 24.40 4.26 5.76
C GLY A 275 25.30 4.65 4.57
N LYS A 276 24.73 4.76 3.37
CA LYS A 276 25.40 5.32 2.18
C LYS A 276 25.41 6.86 2.15
N ARG A 277 24.58 7.52 2.96
CA ARG A 277 24.27 8.95 2.88
C ARG A 277 23.84 9.35 1.46
N PHE A 278 22.99 8.52 0.85
CA PHE A 278 22.55 8.74 -0.52
C PHE A 278 21.73 10.04 -0.63
N VAL A 279 22.02 10.82 -1.66
CA VAL A 279 21.27 12.01 -2.05
C VAL A 279 21.14 11.99 -3.56
N GLY A 280 19.92 12.23 -4.04
CA GLY A 280 19.62 12.32 -5.47
C GLY A 280 20.24 13.56 -6.14
N PRO A 281 20.11 13.70 -7.47
CA PRO A 281 20.63 14.84 -8.20
C PRO A 281 20.08 16.19 -7.70
N ILE A 282 20.95 17.16 -7.43
CA ILE A 282 20.55 18.52 -7.06
C ILE A 282 20.26 19.33 -8.33
N THR A 283 19.01 19.31 -8.76
CA THR A 283 18.53 20.03 -9.95
C THR A 283 18.08 21.47 -9.59
N PRO A 284 17.81 22.33 -10.59
CA PRO A 284 17.21 23.64 -10.34
C PRO A 284 15.89 23.58 -9.56
N LEU A 285 15.06 22.55 -9.80
CA LEU A 285 13.82 22.35 -9.05
C LEU A 285 14.08 22.00 -7.59
N ILE A 286 15.07 21.15 -7.30
CA ILE A 286 15.46 20.83 -5.91
C ILE A 286 15.95 22.08 -5.18
N LEU A 287 16.73 22.95 -5.86
CA LEU A 287 17.14 24.22 -5.30
C LEU A 287 15.96 25.15 -5.03
N GLN A 288 14.97 25.23 -5.93
CA GLN A 288 13.74 25.99 -5.68
C GLN A 288 12.96 25.45 -4.47
N LEU A 289 12.79 24.13 -4.36
CA LEU A 289 12.10 23.52 -3.23
C LEU A 289 12.74 23.89 -1.88
N ARG A 290 14.07 24.01 -1.81
CA ARG A 290 14.80 24.44 -0.61
C ARG A 290 14.52 25.90 -0.20
N GLU A 291 14.08 26.74 -1.12
CA GLU A 291 13.65 28.10 -0.82
C GLU A 291 12.14 28.19 -0.54
N GLU A 292 11.36 27.21 -0.99
CA GLU A 292 9.89 27.22 -0.92
C GLU A 292 9.33 26.68 0.40
N ILE A 293 9.95 25.66 0.99
CA ILE A 293 9.33 24.87 2.09
C ILE A 293 9.89 25.18 3.49
N TYR A 294 10.82 26.13 3.62
CA TYR A 294 11.49 26.47 4.86
C TYR A 294 11.26 27.93 5.26
N THR A 295 11.17 28.20 6.56
CA THR A 295 10.98 29.56 7.10
C THR A 295 12.28 30.34 7.28
N GLN A 296 13.42 29.71 6.97
CA GLN A 296 14.76 30.29 7.05
C GLN A 296 15.63 29.74 5.91
N PRO A 297 16.73 30.43 5.54
CA PRO A 297 17.61 29.98 4.48
C PRO A 297 18.12 28.56 4.74
N TYR A 298 18.06 27.70 3.71
CA TYR A 298 18.37 26.27 3.83
C TYR A 298 19.77 25.99 4.41
N ASN A 299 20.75 26.81 4.03
CA ASN A 299 22.14 26.72 4.47
C ASN A 299 22.38 27.20 5.92
N GLU A 300 21.43 27.90 6.52
CA GLU A 300 21.50 28.40 7.91
C GLU A 300 20.81 27.45 8.91
N ILE A 301 20.12 26.41 8.43
CA ILE A 301 19.44 25.44 9.28
C ILE A 301 20.45 24.57 10.03
N ASN A 302 20.34 24.55 11.37
CA ASN A 302 21.10 23.62 12.20
C ASN A 302 20.41 22.25 12.26
N TRP A 303 20.60 21.47 11.20
CA TRP A 303 19.95 20.17 11.01
C TRP A 303 20.11 19.22 12.20
N SER A 304 21.30 19.13 12.79
CA SER A 304 21.58 18.23 13.91
C SER A 304 20.69 18.43 15.14
N LYS A 305 20.15 19.64 15.33
CA LYS A 305 19.21 19.97 16.42
C LYS A 305 17.78 19.56 16.10
N LEU A 306 17.45 19.29 14.83
CA LEU A 306 16.11 18.94 14.39
C LEU A 306 15.81 17.44 14.52
N ARG A 307 16.75 16.58 14.90
CA ARG A 307 16.57 15.11 14.96
C ARG A 307 15.31 14.68 15.69
N HIS A 308 15.07 15.26 16.87
CA HIS A 308 13.91 14.97 17.72
C HIS A 308 12.74 15.90 17.47
N TYR A 309 12.90 16.94 16.64
CA TYR A 309 11.82 17.88 16.35
C TYR A 309 10.82 17.24 15.39
N CYS A 310 9.55 17.27 15.77
CA CYS A 310 8.41 16.85 14.96
C CYS A 310 7.29 17.87 15.17
N ALA A 311 6.62 18.26 14.09
CA ALA A 311 5.50 19.18 14.12
C ALA A 311 4.39 18.59 14.99
N LYS A 312 3.71 19.43 15.78
CA LYS A 312 2.68 19.00 16.73
C LYS A 312 1.52 18.27 16.05
N GLU A 313 1.21 18.63 14.82
CA GLU A 313 0.18 18.00 13.99
C GLU A 313 0.51 16.54 13.64
N ASP A 314 1.78 16.15 13.71
CA ASP A 314 2.25 14.83 13.29
C ASP A 314 2.58 13.90 14.48
N VAL A 315 2.60 14.42 15.71
CA VAL A 315 3.00 13.64 16.89
C VAL A 315 1.84 12.80 17.39
N PHE A 316 1.82 11.54 16.98
CA PHE A 316 0.88 10.54 17.52
C PHE A 316 1.48 9.75 18.70
N PHE A 317 2.74 9.31 18.57
CA PHE A 317 3.48 8.62 19.63
C PHE A 317 4.77 9.39 19.96
N PRO A 318 4.76 10.26 20.98
CA PRO A 318 5.95 11.00 21.36
C PRO A 318 7.02 10.06 21.95
N HIS A 319 8.28 10.33 21.61
CA HIS A 319 9.39 9.56 22.17
C HIS A 319 9.50 9.75 23.68
N THR A 320 9.78 8.65 24.38
CA THR A 320 10.14 8.65 25.80
C THR A 320 11.56 9.25 25.99
N PRO A 321 11.90 9.73 27.21
CA PRO A 321 13.28 10.15 27.52
C PRO A 321 14.31 9.04 27.27
N VAL A 322 13.93 7.78 27.52
CA VAL A 322 14.78 6.60 27.26
C VAL A 322 15.06 6.44 25.77
N GLN A 323 14.02 6.54 24.93
CA GLN A 323 14.20 6.50 23.47
C GLN A 323 15.08 7.64 22.97
N ASN A 324 14.90 8.86 23.48
CA ASN A 324 15.74 10.00 23.13
C ASN A 324 17.21 9.76 23.50
N LEU A 325 17.48 9.23 24.70
CA LEU A 325 18.84 8.87 25.14
C LEU A 325 19.47 7.80 24.23
N LEU A 326 18.69 6.78 23.82
CA LEU A 326 19.16 5.75 22.90
C LEU A 326 19.51 6.36 21.53
N TRP A 327 18.65 7.21 20.98
CA TRP A 327 18.92 7.90 19.71
C TRP A 327 20.12 8.85 19.79
N ASP A 328 20.29 9.56 20.90
CA ASP A 328 21.44 10.44 21.12
C ASP A 328 22.74 9.65 21.27
N THR A 329 22.70 8.50 21.94
CA THR A 329 23.84 7.59 22.03
C THR A 329 24.22 7.08 20.65
N LEU A 330 23.24 6.67 19.84
CA LEU A 330 23.47 6.25 18.46
C LEU A 330 24.10 7.38 17.63
N TYR A 331 23.63 8.61 17.80
CA TYR A 331 24.07 9.74 16.98
C TYR A 331 25.44 10.30 17.39
N TYR A 332 25.65 10.57 18.67
CA TYR A 332 26.87 11.23 19.15
C TYR A 332 28.03 10.26 19.42
N VAL A 333 27.74 8.98 19.66
CA VAL A 333 28.76 7.98 20.00
C VAL A 333 28.93 6.97 18.88
N VAL A 334 27.86 6.27 18.49
CA VAL A 334 27.96 5.14 17.55
C VAL A 334 28.30 5.61 16.14
N GLU A 335 27.57 6.59 15.60
CA GLU A 335 27.79 7.09 14.24
C GLU A 335 29.24 7.58 13.99
N PRO A 336 29.87 8.39 14.86
CA PRO A 336 31.27 8.78 14.67
C PRO A 336 32.27 7.62 14.69
N ILE A 337 32.01 6.58 15.49
CA ILE A 337 32.86 5.37 15.56
C ILE A 337 32.78 4.62 14.23
N PHE A 338 31.56 4.31 13.76
CA PHE A 338 31.36 3.50 12.56
C PHE A 338 31.67 4.24 11.24
N ASN A 339 31.80 5.57 11.28
CA ASN A 339 32.28 6.36 10.15
C ASN A 339 33.81 6.47 10.06
N ARG A 340 34.56 5.93 11.03
CA ARG A 340 36.03 5.96 11.07
C ARG A 340 36.64 4.57 10.89
N TRP A 341 37.90 4.53 10.43
CA TRP A 341 38.65 3.28 10.35
C TRP A 341 38.98 2.77 11.77
N PRO A 342 38.90 1.46 12.06
CA PRO A 342 38.58 0.35 11.15
C PRO A 342 37.08 0.02 11.04
N PHE A 343 36.22 0.58 11.90
CA PHE A 343 34.80 0.24 11.98
C PHE A 343 33.99 0.57 10.72
N LYS A 344 34.44 1.51 9.90
CA LYS A 344 33.90 1.75 8.56
C LYS A 344 33.91 0.50 7.66
N LYS A 345 34.86 -0.43 7.86
CA LYS A 345 34.84 -1.73 7.18
C LYS A 345 33.63 -2.59 7.61
N LEU A 346 33.25 -2.52 8.88
CA LEU A 346 32.07 -3.21 9.40
C LEU A 346 30.79 -2.58 8.83
N ARG A 347 30.72 -1.26 8.72
CA ARG A 347 29.62 -0.55 8.02
C ARG A 347 29.44 -1.04 6.59
N ASN A 348 30.53 -1.08 5.82
CA ASN A 348 30.49 -1.55 4.43
C ASN A 348 29.98 -3.00 4.33
N LYS A 349 30.47 -3.90 5.19
CA LYS A 349 29.97 -5.28 5.27
C LYS A 349 28.51 -5.38 5.70
N SER A 350 28.01 -4.41 6.47
CA SER A 350 26.61 -4.39 6.91
C SER A 350 25.68 -3.90 5.80
N LEU A 351 26.15 -2.95 4.99
CA LEU A 351 25.46 -2.51 3.77
C LEU A 351 25.34 -3.65 2.75
N GLU A 352 26.38 -4.48 2.60
CA GLU A 352 26.32 -5.69 1.76
C GLU A 352 25.26 -6.69 2.25
N VAL A 353 25.14 -6.88 3.57
CA VAL A 353 24.11 -7.74 4.18
C VAL A 353 22.71 -7.17 3.91
N ALA A 354 22.50 -5.87 4.16
CA ALA A 354 21.21 -5.22 3.89
C ALA A 354 20.82 -5.37 2.40
N MET A 355 21.75 -5.12 1.48
CA MET A 355 21.50 -5.28 0.04
C MET A 355 21.18 -6.73 -0.35
N LYS A 356 21.84 -7.71 0.28
CA LYS A 356 21.51 -9.13 0.07
C LYS A 356 20.06 -9.43 0.44
N HIS A 357 19.58 -8.90 1.57
CA HIS A 357 18.18 -9.08 1.98
C HIS A 357 17.19 -8.36 1.06
N ILE A 358 17.52 -7.13 0.61
CA ILE A 358 16.69 -6.39 -0.34
C ILE A 358 16.54 -7.18 -1.64
N ASN A 359 17.65 -7.61 -2.26
CA ASN A 359 17.61 -8.39 -3.50
C ASN A 359 16.83 -9.71 -3.34
N TYR A 360 17.00 -10.38 -2.19
CA TYR A 360 16.26 -11.59 -1.92
C TYR A 360 14.76 -11.34 -1.81
N GLU A 361 14.33 -10.28 -1.14
CA GLU A 361 12.92 -9.93 -1.03
C GLU A 361 12.34 -9.53 -2.39
N ASP A 362 13.08 -8.78 -3.21
CA ASP A 362 12.70 -8.44 -4.58
C ASP A 362 12.43 -9.71 -5.40
N GLU A 363 13.36 -10.67 -5.40
CA GLU A 363 13.17 -11.94 -6.12
C GLU A 363 12.04 -12.79 -5.51
N ALA A 364 12.01 -12.92 -4.17
CA ALA A 364 11.06 -13.73 -3.44
C ALA A 364 9.62 -13.18 -3.45
N SER A 365 9.43 -11.93 -3.87
CA SER A 365 8.13 -11.26 -4.05
C SER A 365 7.83 -10.90 -5.51
N ARG A 366 8.66 -11.33 -6.48
CA ARG A 366 8.50 -10.95 -7.90
C ARG A 366 8.46 -9.43 -8.12
N TYR A 367 9.31 -8.72 -7.39
CA TYR A 367 9.40 -7.26 -7.36
C TYR A 367 8.07 -6.58 -7.01
N ILE A 368 7.20 -7.28 -6.27
CA ILE A 368 5.95 -6.72 -5.73
C ILE A 368 6.18 -6.16 -4.33
N THR A 369 7.07 -6.79 -3.53
CA THR A 369 7.33 -6.50 -2.10
C THR A 369 6.10 -6.70 -1.21
N ILE A 370 6.20 -6.46 0.11
CA ILE A 370 5.05 -6.49 1.04
C ILE A 370 4.06 -5.34 0.82
N GLY A 371 4.54 -4.32 0.12
CA GLY A 371 3.83 -3.19 -0.44
C GLY A 371 3.53 -2.02 0.50
N CYS A 372 2.73 -1.08 -0.01
CA CYS A 372 2.47 0.27 0.51
C CYS A 372 3.60 1.29 0.28
N VAL A 373 4.71 1.21 1.03
CA VAL A 373 5.81 2.19 0.94
C VAL A 373 6.76 1.82 -0.20
N GLU A 374 6.99 0.53 -0.35
CA GLU A 374 7.86 -0.06 -1.35
C GLU A 374 7.14 -0.16 -2.70
N LYS A 375 5.86 -0.58 -2.69
CA LYS A 375 5.01 -0.68 -3.91
C LYS A 375 3.52 -0.81 -3.58
N SER A 376 2.64 -0.12 -4.32
CA SER A 376 1.19 -0.30 -4.17
C SER A 376 0.71 -1.65 -4.74
N PHE A 377 -0.31 -2.25 -4.09
CA PHE A 377 -0.97 -3.49 -4.54
C PHE A 377 -2.45 -3.50 -4.12
N GLY A 378 -3.24 -4.39 -4.74
CA GLY A 378 -4.69 -4.50 -4.50
C GLY A 378 -5.08 -5.42 -3.35
N SER A 379 -6.37 -5.75 -3.27
CA SER A 379 -7.02 -6.57 -2.24
C SER A 379 -7.74 -7.80 -2.82
N GLN A 380 -7.35 -8.24 -4.01
CA GLN A 380 -8.14 -9.14 -4.86
C GLN A 380 -8.53 -10.47 -4.18
N THR A 381 -7.61 -11.08 -3.43
CA THR A 381 -7.87 -12.36 -2.74
C THR A 381 -8.76 -12.15 -1.52
N TRP A 382 -8.49 -11.10 -0.75
CA TRP A 382 -9.31 -10.71 0.40
C TRP A 382 -10.76 -10.42 -0.01
N ASP A 383 -10.95 -9.56 -1.01
CA ASP A 383 -12.28 -9.15 -1.51
C ASP A 383 -13.03 -10.35 -2.10
N CYS A 384 -12.34 -11.22 -2.84
CA CYS A 384 -12.97 -12.41 -3.40
C CYS A 384 -13.44 -13.39 -2.31
N ALA A 385 -12.62 -13.63 -1.28
CA ALA A 385 -13.00 -14.52 -0.19
C ALA A 385 -14.24 -13.99 0.56
N LEU A 386 -14.26 -12.70 0.92
CA LEU A 386 -15.41 -12.10 1.59
C LEU A 386 -16.66 -12.03 0.69
N ALA A 387 -16.48 -11.72 -0.60
CA ALA A 387 -17.55 -11.75 -1.59
C ALA A 387 -18.21 -13.13 -1.68
N VAL A 388 -17.41 -14.20 -1.75
CA VAL A 388 -17.93 -15.57 -1.81
C VAL A 388 -18.74 -15.92 -0.55
N GLN A 389 -18.24 -15.58 0.63
CA GLN A 389 -18.99 -15.83 1.88
C GLN A 389 -20.31 -15.07 1.90
N ALA A 390 -20.32 -13.80 1.49
CA ALA A 390 -21.52 -13.00 1.41
C ALA A 390 -22.53 -13.60 0.41
N LEU A 391 -22.08 -14.03 -0.77
CA LEU A 391 -22.92 -14.67 -1.78
C LEU A 391 -23.52 -16.00 -1.28
N LEU A 392 -22.72 -16.84 -0.62
CA LEU A 392 -23.22 -18.09 -0.02
C LEU A 392 -24.26 -17.82 1.07
N ALA A 393 -24.05 -16.79 1.90
CA ALA A 393 -24.99 -16.38 2.95
C ALA A 393 -26.33 -15.86 2.39
N CYS A 394 -26.38 -15.44 1.12
CA CYS A 394 -27.63 -15.01 0.48
C CYS A 394 -28.60 -16.17 0.21
N ASN A 395 -28.12 -17.42 0.23
CA ASN A 395 -28.93 -18.61 -0.08
C ASN A 395 -29.60 -18.57 -1.48
N LEU A 396 -28.89 -17.98 -2.46
CA LEU A 396 -29.32 -17.88 -3.86
C LEU A 396 -28.42 -18.71 -4.80
N THR A 397 -27.81 -19.77 -4.29
CA THR A 397 -26.77 -20.56 -4.98
C THR A 397 -27.17 -21.01 -6.37
N ASP A 398 -28.43 -21.43 -6.54
CA ASP A 398 -28.97 -21.91 -7.83
C ASP A 398 -28.94 -20.81 -8.92
N GLU A 399 -28.96 -19.53 -8.52
CA GLU A 399 -28.90 -18.37 -9.41
C GLU A 399 -27.44 -17.91 -9.66
N MET A 400 -26.47 -18.42 -8.89
CA MET A 400 -25.10 -17.91 -8.84
C MET A 400 -24.01 -18.91 -9.25
N GLY A 401 -24.37 -20.10 -9.74
CA GLY A 401 -23.42 -21.16 -10.09
C GLY A 401 -22.19 -20.68 -10.90
N PRO A 402 -22.36 -20.01 -12.06
CA PRO A 402 -21.23 -19.51 -12.85
C PRO A 402 -20.33 -18.51 -12.12
N ILE A 403 -20.88 -17.75 -11.16
CA ILE A 403 -20.15 -16.75 -10.37
C ILE A 403 -19.32 -17.46 -9.32
N LEU A 404 -19.93 -18.40 -8.58
CA LEU A 404 -19.27 -19.20 -7.56
C LEU A 404 -18.17 -20.08 -8.17
N MET A 405 -18.41 -20.67 -9.34
CA MET A 405 -17.42 -21.44 -10.09
C MET A 405 -16.16 -20.62 -10.41
N LYS A 406 -16.33 -19.42 -10.97
CA LYS A 406 -15.19 -18.54 -11.28
C LYS A 406 -14.46 -18.07 -10.04
N ALA A 407 -15.18 -17.73 -8.97
CA ALA A 407 -14.57 -17.32 -7.72
C ALA A 407 -13.80 -18.48 -7.06
N HIS A 408 -14.33 -19.70 -7.15
CA HIS A 408 -13.65 -20.91 -6.70
C HIS A 408 -12.36 -21.14 -7.47
N ASP A 409 -12.41 -21.06 -8.80
CA ASP A 409 -11.24 -21.18 -9.66
C ASP A 409 -10.20 -20.10 -9.37
N PHE A 410 -10.63 -18.86 -9.10
CA PHE A 410 -9.75 -17.79 -8.67
C PHE A 410 -9.05 -18.13 -7.35
N LEU A 411 -9.79 -18.46 -6.29
CA LEU A 411 -9.21 -18.75 -4.97
C LEU A 411 -8.28 -19.95 -5.03
N LYS A 412 -8.64 -21.01 -5.78
CA LYS A 412 -7.73 -22.14 -6.06
C LYS A 412 -6.46 -21.66 -6.78
N ASN A 413 -6.53 -20.77 -7.75
CA ASN A 413 -5.33 -20.30 -8.45
C ASN A 413 -4.53 -19.23 -7.69
N SER A 414 -5.09 -18.69 -6.60
CA SER A 414 -4.44 -17.68 -5.76
C SER A 414 -3.68 -18.25 -4.56
N GLN A 415 -3.86 -19.53 -4.20
CA GLN A 415 -3.07 -20.15 -3.13
C GLN A 415 -1.59 -20.21 -3.52
N VAL A 416 -0.72 -19.88 -2.58
CA VAL A 416 0.73 -20.04 -2.73
C VAL A 416 1.09 -21.53 -2.64
N THR A 417 1.74 -22.06 -3.67
CA THR A 417 2.04 -23.50 -3.80
C THR A 417 3.45 -23.88 -3.34
N ASP A 418 4.31 -22.88 -3.14
CA ASP A 418 5.74 -23.07 -2.91
C ASP A 418 6.23 -22.18 -1.77
N ASN A 419 7.21 -22.68 -1.03
CA ASN A 419 7.95 -21.82 -0.10
C ASN A 419 8.95 -20.94 -0.86
N PRO A 420 9.39 -19.80 -0.28
CA PRO A 420 10.46 -19.02 -0.88
C PRO A 420 11.72 -19.87 -1.10
N GLN A 421 12.48 -19.57 -2.16
CA GLN A 421 13.63 -20.38 -2.56
C GLN A 421 14.80 -20.26 -1.59
N GLY A 422 15.64 -21.30 -1.52
CA GLY A 422 16.87 -21.32 -0.74
C GLY A 422 16.63 -21.32 0.78
N ASP A 423 17.63 -20.85 1.54
CA ASP A 423 17.52 -20.69 2.99
C ASP A 423 16.75 -19.41 3.35
N PHE A 424 15.44 -19.44 3.12
CA PHE A 424 14.55 -18.30 3.34
C PHE A 424 14.47 -17.87 4.81
N ARG A 425 14.79 -18.77 5.75
CA ARG A 425 14.81 -18.47 7.19
C ARG A 425 15.89 -17.48 7.55
N SER A 426 17.10 -17.65 7.03
CA SER A 426 18.17 -16.67 7.24
C SER A 426 17.90 -15.34 6.54
N MET A 427 16.94 -15.31 5.62
CA MET A 427 16.46 -14.11 4.94
C MET A 427 15.20 -13.49 5.58
N PHE A 428 14.87 -13.90 6.82
CA PHE A 428 13.72 -13.42 7.59
C PHE A 428 12.35 -13.73 6.99
N ARG A 429 12.25 -14.76 6.14
CA ARG A 429 10.98 -15.26 5.60
C ARG A 429 10.51 -16.49 6.36
N HIS A 430 9.20 -16.69 6.28
CA HIS A 430 8.52 -17.84 6.84
C HIS A 430 8.02 -18.77 5.73
N ILE A 431 7.43 -19.90 6.10
CA ILE A 431 6.79 -20.76 5.11
C ILE A 431 5.63 -19.99 4.47
N SER A 432 5.48 -20.14 3.16
CA SER A 432 4.39 -19.53 2.39
C SER A 432 3.45 -20.57 1.78
N LYS A 433 3.94 -21.79 1.56
CA LYS A 433 3.17 -22.87 0.93
C LYS A 433 1.89 -23.15 1.72
N GLY A 434 0.77 -23.14 1.01
CA GLY A 434 -0.56 -23.39 1.55
C GLY A 434 -1.35 -22.13 1.91
N GLY A 435 -0.70 -20.99 2.07
CA GLY A 435 -1.37 -19.73 2.42
C GLY A 435 -1.92 -18.96 1.22
N TRP A 436 -2.71 -17.94 1.52
CA TRP A 436 -3.19 -16.92 0.58
C TRP A 436 -2.69 -15.54 0.98
N THR A 437 -2.31 -14.75 0.00
CA THR A 437 -1.89 -13.35 0.17
C THR A 437 -3.13 -12.45 0.20
N PHE A 438 -2.94 -11.16 0.53
CA PHE A 438 -4.01 -10.17 0.47
C PHE A 438 -4.45 -9.84 -0.97
N SER A 439 -3.50 -9.68 -1.90
CA SER A 439 -3.73 -9.38 -3.32
C SER A 439 -3.80 -10.62 -4.20
N ASP A 440 -2.65 -11.07 -4.70
CA ASP A 440 -2.49 -12.11 -5.70
C ASP A 440 -1.33 -13.03 -5.34
N LYS A 441 -1.31 -14.23 -5.92
CA LYS A 441 -0.35 -15.30 -5.58
C LYS A 441 1.11 -14.85 -5.69
N ASP A 442 1.43 -14.02 -6.68
CA ASP A 442 2.81 -13.58 -6.90
C ASP A 442 3.31 -12.63 -5.81
N HIS A 443 2.45 -12.09 -4.96
CA HIS A 443 2.94 -11.42 -3.77
C HIS A 443 3.76 -12.39 -2.89
N GLY A 444 3.31 -13.65 -2.77
CA GLY A 444 4.04 -14.74 -2.08
C GLY A 444 4.27 -14.56 -0.58
N LEU A 445 3.67 -13.54 0.02
CA LEU A 445 3.59 -13.30 1.47
C LEU A 445 2.14 -13.53 1.92
N PRO A 446 1.80 -14.77 2.34
CA PRO A 446 0.46 -15.04 2.82
C PRO A 446 0.16 -14.33 4.14
N VAL A 447 -1.12 -14.11 4.38
CA VAL A 447 -1.66 -13.49 5.60
C VAL A 447 -2.64 -14.46 6.23
N SER A 448 -2.67 -14.51 7.57
CA SER A 448 -3.44 -15.47 8.35
C SER A 448 -4.94 -15.40 8.08
N ASP A 449 -5.51 -14.20 8.12
CA ASP A 449 -6.92 -13.94 7.84
C ASP A 449 -7.25 -14.29 6.39
N CYS A 450 -6.49 -13.77 5.42
CA CYS A 450 -6.68 -14.05 3.99
C CYS A 450 -6.66 -15.56 3.71
N SER A 451 -5.74 -16.27 4.36
CA SER A 451 -5.63 -17.72 4.28
C SER A 451 -6.82 -18.43 4.91
N SER A 452 -7.29 -17.95 6.05
CA SER A 452 -8.43 -18.53 6.77
C SER A 452 -9.74 -18.33 5.99
N GLU A 453 -10.01 -17.10 5.54
CA GLU A 453 -11.22 -16.79 4.77
C GLU A 453 -11.24 -17.54 3.43
N SER A 454 -10.10 -17.59 2.73
CA SER A 454 -9.99 -18.35 1.47
C SER A 454 -10.13 -19.86 1.70
N PHE A 455 -9.56 -20.39 2.79
CA PHE A 455 -9.70 -21.79 3.18
C PHE A 455 -11.16 -22.15 3.44
N VAL A 456 -11.90 -21.34 4.21
CA VAL A 456 -13.32 -21.56 4.51
C VAL A 456 -14.15 -21.57 3.22
N CYS A 457 -13.91 -20.60 2.32
CA CYS A 457 -14.57 -20.56 1.02
C CYS A 457 -14.31 -21.82 0.20
N CYS A 458 -13.05 -22.18 -0.02
CA CYS A 458 -12.69 -23.36 -0.81
C CYS A 458 -13.23 -24.65 -0.18
N LEU A 459 -13.20 -24.77 1.15
CA LEU A 459 -13.73 -25.94 1.85
C LEU A 459 -15.24 -26.05 1.65
N HIS A 460 -15.98 -24.96 1.86
CA HIS A 460 -17.43 -24.95 1.68
C HIS A 460 -17.80 -25.28 0.23
N LEU A 461 -17.18 -24.60 -0.74
CA LEU A 461 -17.40 -24.83 -2.17
C LEU A 461 -17.08 -26.28 -2.55
N SER A 462 -16.03 -26.91 -1.99
CA SER A 462 -15.70 -28.31 -2.27
C SER A 462 -16.78 -29.32 -1.83
N THR A 463 -17.69 -28.95 -0.92
CA THR A 463 -18.82 -29.80 -0.52
C THR A 463 -19.99 -29.74 -1.50
N MET A 464 -20.01 -28.76 -2.40
CA MET A 464 -21.08 -28.52 -3.36
C MET A 464 -20.94 -29.41 -4.61
N PRO A 465 -22.01 -29.56 -5.42
CA PRO A 465 -21.96 -30.28 -6.68
C PRO A 465 -20.98 -29.62 -7.68
N PRO A 466 -20.08 -30.39 -8.34
CA PRO A 466 -19.14 -29.85 -9.33
C PRO A 466 -19.81 -29.09 -10.49
N GLU A 467 -21.07 -29.41 -10.80
CA GLU A 467 -21.87 -28.73 -11.82
C GLU A 467 -22.12 -27.26 -11.48
N ILE A 468 -22.09 -26.91 -10.18
CA ILE A 468 -22.30 -25.55 -9.68
C ILE A 468 -20.96 -24.83 -9.51
N VAL A 469 -19.97 -25.48 -8.91
CA VAL A 469 -18.72 -24.82 -8.44
C VAL A 469 -17.47 -25.20 -9.23
N GLY A 470 -17.60 -26.04 -10.25
CA GLY A 470 -16.49 -26.56 -11.03
C GLY A 470 -15.67 -27.62 -10.31
N GLU A 471 -14.45 -27.82 -10.78
CA GLU A 471 -13.51 -28.79 -10.20
C GLU A 471 -13.23 -28.48 -8.73
N LYS A 472 -13.22 -29.51 -7.88
CA LYS A 472 -12.98 -29.36 -6.44
C LYS A 472 -11.50 -29.09 -6.17
N MET A 473 -11.21 -28.37 -5.09
CA MET A 473 -9.83 -28.20 -4.63
C MET A 473 -9.28 -29.53 -4.10
N GLU A 474 -8.07 -29.89 -4.50
CA GLU A 474 -7.42 -31.14 -4.08
C GLU A 474 -7.21 -31.22 -2.55
N PRO A 475 -7.47 -32.37 -1.90
CA PRO A 475 -7.31 -32.56 -0.45
C PRO A 475 -5.95 -32.11 0.10
N GLU A 476 -4.86 -32.41 -0.61
CA GLU A 476 -3.49 -32.07 -0.21
C GLU A 476 -3.31 -30.55 -0.02
N ARG A 477 -4.04 -29.75 -0.80
CA ARG A 477 -3.94 -28.29 -0.72
C ARG A 477 -4.62 -27.74 0.54
N PHE A 478 -5.62 -28.42 1.08
CA PHE A 478 -6.18 -28.12 2.39
C PHE A 478 -5.22 -28.50 3.52
N HIS A 479 -4.48 -29.60 3.39
CA HIS A 479 -3.43 -29.96 4.34
C HIS A 479 -2.31 -28.93 4.37
N ASP A 480 -1.87 -28.44 3.20
CA ASP A 480 -0.88 -27.36 3.11
C ASP A 480 -1.37 -26.08 3.80
N ALA A 481 -2.63 -25.69 3.58
CA ALA A 481 -3.24 -24.53 4.23
C ALA A 481 -3.31 -24.68 5.75
N ALA A 482 -3.76 -25.84 6.24
CA ALA A 482 -3.79 -26.14 7.67
C ALA A 482 -2.39 -26.08 8.29
N ASN A 483 -1.37 -26.59 7.59
CA ASN A 483 0.02 -26.50 8.03
C ASN A 483 0.51 -25.05 8.15
N PHE A 484 0.17 -24.18 7.19
CA PHE A 484 0.48 -22.75 7.27
C PHE A 484 -0.19 -22.08 8.48
N MET A 485 -1.50 -22.30 8.67
CA MET A 485 -2.27 -21.70 9.78
C MET A 485 -1.79 -22.16 11.16
N LEU A 486 -1.45 -23.45 11.30
CA LEU A 486 -0.87 -23.99 12.54
C LEU A 486 0.54 -23.45 12.78
N TYR A 487 1.32 -23.24 11.74
CA TYR A 487 2.68 -22.73 11.83
C TYR A 487 2.74 -21.30 12.40
N ILE A 488 1.79 -20.43 12.02
CA ILE A 488 1.75 -19.02 12.45
C ILE A 488 1.11 -18.82 13.82
N GLN A 489 0.49 -19.87 14.40
CA GLN A 489 -0.11 -19.80 15.72
C GLN A 489 0.96 -19.49 16.78
N SER A 490 0.68 -18.47 17.59
CA SER A 490 1.57 -18.07 18.69
C SER A 490 1.39 -18.97 19.91
N LYS A 491 2.34 -18.87 20.85
CA LYS A 491 2.29 -19.63 22.11
C LYS A 491 1.08 -19.29 23.00
N THR A 492 0.44 -18.15 22.79
CA THR A 492 -0.78 -17.75 23.54
C THR A 492 -2.05 -18.30 22.89
N GLY A 493 -1.93 -19.01 21.77
CA GLY A 493 -3.05 -19.49 20.96
C GLY A 493 -3.56 -18.47 19.93
N GLY A 494 -3.18 -17.19 20.07
CA GLY A 494 -3.52 -16.14 19.11
C GLY A 494 -2.75 -16.28 17.79
N ILE A 495 -3.28 -15.68 16.73
CA ILE A 495 -2.69 -15.70 15.38
C ILE A 495 -2.40 -14.25 14.96
N THR A 496 -1.23 -14.04 14.39
CA THR A 496 -0.73 -12.75 13.88
C THR A 496 -0.99 -12.64 12.37
N GLY A 497 -0.84 -11.44 11.80
CA GLY A 497 -1.09 -11.18 10.37
C GLY A 497 -0.24 -12.04 9.43
N TRP A 498 1.07 -11.79 9.36
CA TRP A 498 1.94 -12.45 8.36
C TRP A 498 2.80 -13.58 8.93
N GLU A 499 3.23 -13.47 10.18
CA GLU A 499 4.33 -14.27 10.72
C GLU A 499 4.17 -14.52 12.21
N PRO A 500 4.69 -15.65 12.76
CA PRO A 500 4.65 -15.94 14.18
C PRO A 500 5.15 -14.76 15.04
N ALA A 501 4.46 -14.50 16.16
CA ALA A 501 4.89 -13.48 17.11
C ALA A 501 6.29 -13.79 17.67
N GLY A 502 7.29 -13.01 17.23
CA GLY A 502 8.70 -13.21 17.57
C GLY A 502 9.32 -12.12 18.45
N ALA A 503 8.75 -10.90 18.45
CA ALA A 503 9.28 -9.77 19.21
C ALA A 503 8.77 -9.77 20.65
N PRO A 504 9.63 -9.48 21.65
CA PRO A 504 9.17 -9.21 23.00
C PRO A 504 8.43 -7.86 23.09
N SER A 505 7.43 -7.78 23.96
CA SER A 505 6.55 -6.60 24.08
C SER A 505 7.28 -5.31 24.45
N TRP A 506 8.39 -5.39 25.19
CA TRP A 506 9.15 -4.22 25.63
C TRP A 506 9.85 -3.48 24.48
N ILE A 507 9.94 -4.04 23.26
CA ILE A 507 10.51 -3.35 22.10
C ILE A 507 9.73 -2.07 21.74
N GLU A 508 8.42 -2.04 22.01
CA GLU A 508 7.58 -0.87 21.72
C GLU A 508 7.77 0.30 22.71
N VAL A 509 8.42 0.07 23.87
CA VAL A 509 8.68 1.05 24.96
C VAL A 509 7.60 2.15 25.04
N LYS A 510 6.41 1.84 25.57
CA LYS A 510 5.31 2.81 25.61
C LYS A 510 5.47 3.76 26.80
N LEU A 511 5.00 5.00 26.65
CA LEU A 511 4.96 5.98 27.75
C LEU A 511 4.15 5.49 28.98
N GLN A 512 3.16 4.61 28.76
CA GLN A 512 2.37 4.00 29.82
C GLN A 512 3.15 2.93 30.61
N ASP A 513 4.24 2.40 30.06
CA ASP A 513 5.04 1.33 30.68
C ASP A 513 6.11 1.88 31.66
N ILE A 514 6.22 3.21 31.80
CA ILE A 514 7.29 3.90 32.55
C ILE A 514 6.74 4.61 33.81
N ASN A 515 5.42 4.60 34.05
CA ASN A 515 4.79 5.22 35.22
C ASN A 515 4.45 4.23 36.33
#